data_AF-A0A2P6PNG4-F1
#
_entry.id   AF-A0A2P6PNG4-F1
#
_cell.length_a   1.000
_cell.length_b   1.000
_cell.length_c   1.000
_cell.angle_alpha   90.00
_cell.angle_beta   90.00
_cell.angle_gamma   90.00
#
_symmetry.space_group_name_H-M   'P 1'
#
loop_
_entity.id
_entity.type
_entity.pdbx_description
1 polymer ?
#
loop_
_entity_poly.entity_id
_entity_poly.type
_entity_poly.pdbx_seq_one_letter_code
_entity_poly.pdbx_strand_id
1 'polypeptide(L)'
;MHITSWQIWIRVNHKKNAAPLLDKLLFHKIKQALGGRVRIMLSGAAPLPRHVEEFFRVTSCSTLSQGYGRTESCGGCFTSIGNVYPMIGTVGAPLTTIEARLESVPELGYDALSSVPRGEICLRGKTLFSGYHKRQVLSPY
;
A
#
# COMPACT_ATOMS: atom_id res chain seq x y z
N MET A 1 9.56 -8.31 23.74
CA MET A 1 8.18 -8.82 23.59
C MET A 1 8.00 -9.27 22.14
N HIS A 2 8.32 -10.54 21.86
CA HIS A 2 8.50 -11.12 20.52
C HIS A 2 7.21 -11.80 20.02
N ILE A 3 6.25 -11.07 19.46
CA ILE A 3 5.03 -11.68 18.89
C ILE A 3 4.86 -11.42 17.37
N THR A 4 5.59 -10.48 16.78
CA THR A 4 5.44 -10.15 15.35
C THR A 4 6.16 -11.10 14.39
N SER A 5 7.00 -12.02 14.88
CA SER A 5 7.85 -12.85 14.01
C SER A 5 7.23 -14.18 13.57
N TRP A 6 6.25 -14.71 14.30
CA TRP A 6 5.78 -16.09 14.07
C TRP A 6 4.83 -16.23 12.87
N GLN A 7 3.83 -15.35 12.74
CA GLN A 7 2.84 -15.47 11.67
C GLN A 7 3.38 -15.12 10.28
N ILE A 8 4.35 -14.19 10.21
CA ILE A 8 5.05 -13.86 8.96
C ILE A 8 5.96 -15.02 8.54
N TRP A 9 6.67 -15.66 9.47
CA TRP A 9 7.51 -16.83 9.18
C TRP A 9 6.71 -18.00 8.60
N ILE A 10 5.48 -18.22 9.07
CA ILE A 10 4.57 -19.27 8.60
C ILE A 10 4.10 -19.03 7.16
N ARG A 11 3.75 -17.79 6.81
CA ARG A 11 3.27 -17.43 5.47
C ARG A 11 4.40 -17.39 4.44
N VAL A 12 5.62 -17.02 4.85
CA VAL A 12 6.83 -16.99 4.01
C VAL A 12 7.40 -18.40 3.76
N ASN A 13 7.27 -19.35 4.71
CA ASN A 13 7.88 -20.69 4.59
C ASN A 13 6.99 -21.79 4.00
N HIS A 14 5.86 -21.48 3.33
CA HIS A 14 4.97 -22.51 2.76
C HIS A 14 4.53 -23.63 3.74
N LYS A 15 4.64 -23.43 5.06
CA LYS A 15 4.15 -24.40 6.05
C LYS A 15 2.66 -24.20 6.20
N LYS A 16 1.89 -24.95 5.40
CA LYS A 16 0.43 -24.88 5.26
C LYS A 16 -0.39 -25.07 6.56
N ASN A 17 0.22 -25.41 7.69
CA ASN A 17 -0.50 -25.71 8.93
C ASN A 17 0.20 -25.07 10.14
N ALA A 18 -0.03 -23.78 10.38
CA ALA A 18 0.03 -23.26 11.74
C ALA A 18 -1.32 -23.55 12.40
N ALA A 19 -1.26 -24.06 13.64
CA ALA A 19 -2.36 -24.50 14.50
C ALA A 19 -3.78 -24.19 13.97
N PRO A 20 -4.34 -25.02 13.06
CA PRO A 20 -5.59 -24.70 12.36
C PRO A 20 -6.78 -24.56 13.31
N LEU A 21 -6.71 -25.20 14.47
CA LEU A 21 -7.70 -25.08 15.54
C LEU A 21 -7.67 -23.69 16.20
N LEU A 22 -6.48 -23.17 16.48
CA LEU A 22 -6.29 -21.89 17.16
C LEU A 22 -6.60 -20.72 16.22
N ASP A 23 -6.17 -20.82 14.96
CA ASP A 23 -6.50 -19.85 13.91
C ASP A 23 -8.01 -19.78 13.68
N LYS A 24 -8.69 -20.94 13.67
CA LYS A 24 -10.15 -21.02 13.54
C LYS A 24 -10.88 -20.48 14.76
N LEU A 25 -10.31 -20.55 15.97
CA LEU A 25 -10.97 -20.01 17.16
C LEU A 25 -10.77 -18.50 17.29
N LEU A 26 -9.54 -18.02 17.06
CA LEU A 26 -9.15 -16.63 17.28
C LEU A 26 -9.59 -15.72 16.12
N PHE A 27 -9.39 -16.13 14.87
CA PHE A 27 -9.63 -15.27 13.71
C PHE A 27 -11.02 -15.41 13.12
N HIS A 28 -11.82 -16.41 13.53
CA HIS A 28 -13.16 -16.59 12.99
C HIS A 28 -14.09 -15.41 13.30
N LYS A 29 -13.99 -14.81 14.50
CA LYS A 29 -14.78 -13.61 14.84
C LYS A 29 -14.44 -12.44 13.93
N ILE A 30 -13.15 -12.19 13.71
CA ILE A 30 -12.66 -11.09 12.85
C ILE A 30 -13.04 -11.36 11.39
N LYS A 31 -12.85 -12.59 10.91
CA LYS A 31 -13.25 -13.02 9.58
C LYS A 31 -14.75 -12.84 9.34
N GLN A 32 -15.60 -13.21 10.30
CA GLN A 32 -17.05 -13.02 10.19
C GLN A 32 -17.44 -11.54 10.25
N ALA A 33 -16.78 -10.73 11.08
CA ALA A 33 -16.98 -9.29 11.12
C ALA A 33 -16.68 -8.61 9.76
N LEU A 34 -15.73 -9.15 8.99
CA LEU A 34 -15.41 -8.72 7.63
C LEU A 34 -16.30 -9.39 6.55
N GLY A 35 -17.32 -10.17 6.93
CA GLY A 35 -18.24 -10.82 5.99
C GLY A 35 -17.85 -12.24 5.53
N GLY A 36 -16.80 -12.84 6.11
CA GLY A 36 -16.51 -14.27 5.98
C GLY A 36 -15.81 -14.71 4.68
N ARG A 37 -15.86 -13.91 3.61
CA ARG A 37 -15.38 -14.27 2.27
C ARG A 37 -14.38 -13.29 1.65
N VAL A 38 -13.93 -12.29 2.40
CA VAL A 38 -12.92 -11.32 1.93
C VAL A 38 -11.60 -12.05 1.63
N ARG A 39 -11.07 -11.82 0.43
CA ARG A 39 -9.79 -12.39 -0.04
C ARG A 39 -8.72 -11.33 -0.23
N ILE A 40 -9.14 -10.13 -0.63
CA ILE A 40 -8.28 -9.00 -0.92
C ILE A 40 -8.91 -7.78 -0.28
N MET A 41 -8.08 -7.00 0.41
CA MET A 41 -8.38 -5.68 0.93
C MET A 41 -7.42 -4.68 0.31
N LEU A 42 -7.93 -3.51 -0.06
CA LEU A 42 -7.16 -2.41 -0.58
C LEU A 42 -7.37 -1.19 0.33
N SER A 43 -6.28 -0.58 0.77
CA SER A 43 -6.28 0.68 1.50
C SER A 43 -5.69 1.79 0.63
N GLY A 44 -6.25 2.99 0.70
CA GLY A 44 -5.79 4.15 -0.05
C GLY A 44 -6.37 5.44 0.53
N ALA A 45 -6.21 6.55 -0.21
CA ALA A 45 -6.61 7.92 0.14
C ALA A 45 -5.87 8.57 1.33
N ALA A 46 -5.51 7.82 2.36
CA ALA A 46 -4.77 8.30 3.51
C ALA A 46 -3.64 7.33 3.92
N PRO A 47 -2.59 7.81 4.62
CA PRO A 47 -1.53 6.95 5.14
C PRO A 47 -2.10 5.91 6.10
N LEU A 48 -1.89 4.62 5.81
CA LEU A 48 -2.18 3.53 6.75
C LEU A 48 -0.94 3.27 7.61
N PRO A 49 -1.04 3.34 8.95
CA PRO A 49 0.07 3.01 9.82
C PRO A 49 0.49 1.54 9.67
N ARG A 50 1.80 1.29 9.67
CA ARG A 50 2.39 -0.05 9.51
C ARG A 50 1.78 -1.09 10.47
N HIS A 51 1.61 -0.74 11.74
CA HIS A 51 1.06 -1.65 12.76
C HIS A 51 -0.39 -2.07 12.46
N VAL A 52 -1.19 -1.21 11.83
CA VAL A 52 -2.56 -1.51 11.41
C VAL A 52 -2.54 -2.48 10.24
N GLU A 53 -1.67 -2.25 9.25
CA GLU A 53 -1.52 -3.17 8.12
C GLU A 53 -1.07 -4.57 8.57
N GLU A 54 -0.10 -4.64 9.49
CA GLU A 54 0.38 -5.89 10.09
C GLU A 54 -0.74 -6.61 10.84
N PHE A 55 -1.51 -5.89 11.64
CA PHE A 55 -2.67 -6.45 12.35
C PHE A 55 -3.68 -7.07 11.39
N PHE A 56 -4.06 -6.39 10.32
CA PHE A 56 -5.04 -6.92 9.37
C PHE A 56 -4.50 -8.08 8.54
N ARG A 57 -3.21 -8.08 8.15
CA ARG A 57 -2.61 -9.23 7.44
C ARG A 57 -2.60 -10.51 8.29
N VAL A 58 -2.41 -10.36 9.59
CA VAL A 58 -2.45 -11.44 10.58
C VAL A 58 -3.89 -11.92 10.82
N THR A 59 -4.80 -10.99 11.09
CA THR A 59 -6.11 -11.35 11.65
C THR A 59 -7.22 -11.61 10.64
N SER A 60 -7.15 -11.03 9.45
CA SER A 60 -8.23 -11.07 8.47
C SER A 60 -8.26 -12.33 7.60
N CYS A 61 -7.21 -13.16 7.69
CA CYS A 61 -6.94 -14.27 6.77
C CYS A 61 -6.89 -13.86 5.27
N SER A 62 -6.79 -12.56 4.97
CA SER A 62 -6.85 -12.02 3.62
C SER A 62 -5.63 -11.17 3.29
N THR A 63 -5.44 -10.87 2.02
CA THR A 63 -4.31 -10.07 1.56
C THR A 63 -4.69 -8.58 1.63
N LEU A 64 -3.99 -7.80 2.44
CA LEU A 64 -4.09 -6.34 2.45
C LEU A 64 -3.00 -5.73 1.57
N SER A 65 -3.37 -4.78 0.73
CA SER A 65 -2.47 -3.97 -0.11
C SER A 65 -2.78 -2.49 0.10
N GLN A 66 -1.76 -1.64 -0.06
CA GLN A 66 -1.87 -0.19 -0.02
C GLN A 66 -1.67 0.37 -1.42
N GLY A 67 -2.48 1.34 -1.79
CA GLY A 67 -2.32 2.12 -3.02
C GLY A 67 -2.25 3.60 -2.71
N TYR A 68 -1.51 4.33 -3.54
CA TYR A 68 -1.51 5.79 -3.55
C TYR A 68 -2.04 6.30 -4.88
N GLY A 69 -2.83 7.36 -4.80
CA GLY A 69 -3.48 7.99 -5.93
C GLY A 69 -4.13 9.29 -5.51
N ARG A 70 -4.43 10.11 -6.50
CA ARG A 70 -5.15 11.37 -6.35
C ARG A 70 -6.27 11.42 -7.39
N THR A 71 -7.17 12.38 -7.28
CA THR A 71 -8.22 12.59 -8.28
C THR A 71 -7.64 12.85 -9.67
N GLU A 72 -6.51 13.56 -9.71
CA GLU A 72 -5.72 13.95 -10.87
C GLU A 72 -5.02 12.76 -11.54
N SER A 73 -4.86 11.65 -10.81
CA SER A 73 -4.30 10.39 -11.33
C SER A 73 -5.37 9.32 -11.58
N CYS A 74 -6.64 9.70 -11.73
CA CYS A 74 -7.78 8.79 -11.87
C CYS A 74 -7.85 7.71 -10.78
N GLY A 75 -7.51 8.10 -9.53
CA GLY A 75 -7.68 7.26 -8.34
C GLY A 75 -6.46 6.44 -7.93
N GLY A 76 -5.56 6.06 -8.84
CA GLY A 76 -4.41 5.21 -8.51
C GLY A 76 -3.17 5.50 -9.35
N CYS A 77 -2.02 5.54 -8.70
CA CYS A 77 -0.71 5.69 -9.37
C CYS A 77 0.36 4.73 -8.82
N PHE A 78 0.24 4.27 -7.57
CA PHE A 78 1.10 3.23 -6.98
C PHE A 78 0.26 2.15 -6.33
N THR A 79 0.80 0.92 -6.31
CA THR A 79 0.20 -0.19 -5.58
C THR A 79 1.26 -1.11 -4.98
N SER A 80 1.06 -1.54 -3.73
CA SER A 80 1.89 -2.56 -3.10
C SER A 80 1.42 -3.96 -3.49
N ILE A 81 2.39 -4.85 -3.69
CA ILE A 81 2.10 -6.23 -4.04
C ILE A 81 1.69 -6.96 -2.77
N GLY A 82 0.53 -7.59 -2.84
CA GLY A 82 0.01 -8.43 -1.77
C GLY A 82 1.01 -9.52 -1.35
N ASN A 83 1.09 -9.82 -0.06
CA ASN A 83 1.98 -10.83 0.53
C ASN A 83 3.50 -10.63 0.29
N VAL A 84 3.96 -9.45 -0.13
CA VAL A 84 5.39 -9.11 -0.16
C VAL A 84 5.78 -8.38 1.13
N TYR A 85 6.46 -9.08 2.04
CA TYR A 85 6.79 -8.56 3.38
C TYR A 85 7.60 -7.23 3.37
N PRO A 86 8.60 -7.04 2.48
CA PRO A 86 9.32 -5.75 2.40
C PRO A 86 8.44 -4.55 2.01
N MET A 87 7.24 -4.77 1.48
CA MET A 87 6.33 -3.70 1.03
C MET A 87 5.31 -3.28 2.10
N ILE A 88 5.36 -3.84 3.31
CA ILE A 88 4.47 -3.41 4.40
C ILE A 88 4.82 -1.98 4.83
N GLY A 89 3.80 -1.12 4.90
CA GLY A 89 3.89 0.30 5.19
C GLY A 89 4.29 1.15 3.98
N THR A 90 4.35 0.56 2.77
CA THR A 90 4.64 1.28 1.53
C THR A 90 3.45 1.22 0.59
N VAL A 91 3.33 2.23 -0.27
CA VAL A 91 2.34 2.27 -1.35
C VAL A 91 2.79 1.49 -2.59
N GLY A 92 3.96 0.85 -2.52
CA GLY A 92 4.52 0.00 -3.55
C GLY A 92 5.11 0.75 -4.74
N ALA A 93 5.04 0.09 -5.90
CA ALA A 93 5.64 0.57 -7.15
C ALA A 93 4.60 1.31 -8.01
N PRO A 94 5.04 2.18 -8.94
CA PRO A 94 4.15 2.80 -9.92
C PRO A 94 3.36 1.75 -10.71
N LEU A 95 2.12 2.07 -11.06
CA LEU A 95 1.34 1.28 -12.01
C LEU A 95 2.01 1.27 -13.38
N THR A 96 1.79 0.23 -14.19
CA THR A 96 2.40 0.07 -15.51
C THR A 96 2.06 1.18 -16.51
N THR A 97 1.02 1.98 -16.24
CA THR A 97 0.59 3.12 -17.06
C THR A 97 1.17 4.46 -16.60
N ILE A 98 1.95 4.46 -15.52
CA ILE A 98 2.50 5.64 -14.86
C ILE A 98 4.01 5.52 -14.77
N GLU A 99 4.69 6.60 -15.14
CA GLU A 99 6.06 6.87 -14.78
C GLU A 99 6.08 7.86 -13.61
N ALA A 100 7.00 7.65 -12.67
CA ALA A 100 7.17 8.51 -11.52
C ALA A 100 8.65 8.91 -11.39
N ARG A 101 8.88 10.17 -10.98
CA ARG A 101 10.19 10.66 -10.57
C ARG A 101 10.08 11.41 -9.24
N LEU A 102 11.18 11.47 -8.49
CA LEU A 102 11.32 12.38 -7.36
C LEU A 102 12.01 13.66 -7.83
N GLU A 103 11.46 14.79 -7.42
CA GLU A 103 12.03 16.11 -7.65
C GLU A 103 12.49 16.69 -6.31
N SER A 104 13.76 17.08 -6.20
CA SER A 104 14.32 17.64 -4.97
C SER A 104 13.59 18.94 -4.60
N VAL A 105 13.33 19.14 -3.30
CA VAL A 105 12.69 20.34 -2.76
C VAL A 105 13.62 20.94 -1.70
N PRO A 106 14.55 21.85 -2.09
CA PRO A 106 15.56 22.39 -1.18
C PRO A 106 14.98 23.09 0.05
N GLU A 107 13.84 23.78 -0.12
CA GLU A 107 13.13 24.49 0.94
C GLU A 107 12.68 23.57 2.09
N LEU A 108 12.41 22.30 1.79
CA LEU A 108 12.04 21.26 2.76
C LEU A 108 13.22 20.37 3.15
N GLY A 109 14.43 20.66 2.65
CA GLY A 109 15.61 19.81 2.84
C GLY A 109 15.49 18.43 2.19
N TYR A 110 14.69 18.29 1.14
CA TYR A 110 14.50 17.05 0.41
C TYR A 110 15.42 16.97 -0.80
N ASP A 111 16.23 15.92 -0.84
CA ASP A 111 17.15 15.63 -1.94
C ASP A 111 16.85 14.25 -2.55
N ALA A 112 16.42 14.26 -3.82
CA ALA A 112 16.09 13.09 -4.61
C ALA A 112 17.30 12.22 -4.95
N LEU A 113 18.53 12.76 -4.84
CA LEU A 113 19.78 12.04 -5.13
C LEU A 113 20.55 11.61 -3.87
N SER A 114 20.01 11.89 -2.69
CA SER A 114 20.62 11.50 -1.41
C SER A 114 20.57 9.98 -1.17
N SER A 115 21.29 9.51 -0.15
CA SER A 115 21.30 8.09 0.25
C SER A 115 19.92 7.53 0.64
N VAL A 116 19.02 8.40 1.09
CA VAL A 116 17.60 8.12 1.27
C VAL A 116 16.81 9.13 0.43
N PRO A 117 16.57 8.82 -0.86
CA PRO A 117 15.93 9.72 -1.81
C PRO A 117 14.60 10.26 -1.28
N ARG A 118 14.45 11.59 -1.25
CA ARG A 118 13.23 12.28 -0.84
C ARG A 118 12.96 13.47 -1.75
N GLY A 119 11.70 13.72 -2.08
CA GLY A 119 11.32 14.82 -2.97
C GLY A 119 9.83 14.84 -3.23
N GLU A 120 9.40 15.78 -4.06
CA GLU A 120 8.05 15.80 -4.62
C GLU A 120 7.89 14.66 -5.64
N ILE A 121 6.74 13.99 -5.61
CA ILE A 121 6.41 12.92 -6.55
C ILE A 121 5.80 13.53 -7.81
N CYS A 122 6.55 13.49 -8.90
CA CYS A 122 6.09 13.94 -10.21
C CYS A 122 5.69 12.73 -11.06
N LEU A 123 4.50 12.78 -11.68
CA LEU A 123 3.90 11.68 -12.43
C LEU A 123 3.75 12.03 -13.90
N ARG A 124 3.95 11.03 -14.77
CA ARG A 124 3.68 11.11 -16.21
C ARG A 124 3.00 9.84 -16.68
N GLY A 125 1.92 9.95 -17.46
CA GLY A 125 1.24 8.77 -17.97
C GLY A 125 -0.13 9.06 -18.57
N LYS A 126 -0.69 8.07 -19.27
CA LYS A 126 -1.96 8.22 -19.99
C LYS A 126 -3.19 8.23 -19.08
N THR A 127 -3.04 7.81 -17.83
CA THR A 127 -4.13 7.76 -16.84
C THR A 127 -4.25 9.05 -16.04
N LEU A 128 -3.42 10.06 -16.30
CA LEU A 128 -3.55 11.38 -15.68
C LEU A 128 -4.70 12.16 -16.32
N PHE A 129 -5.39 12.96 -15.52
CA PHE A 129 -6.41 13.89 -16.02
C PHE A 129 -5.86 14.90 -17.03
N SER A 130 -6.72 15.48 -17.86
CA SER A 130 -6.34 16.52 -18.82
C SER A 130 -6.19 17.92 -18.21
N GLY A 131 -6.42 18.05 -16.90
CA GLY A 131 -6.32 19.28 -16.16
C GLY A 131 -7.63 19.75 -15.52
N TYR A 132 -7.61 20.98 -15.01
CA TYR A 132 -8.71 21.52 -14.22
C TYR A 132 -9.72 22.27 -15.11
N HIS A 133 -10.99 21.95 -14.93
CA HIS A 133 -12.07 22.58 -15.67
C HIS A 133 -12.06 24.10 -15.48
N LYS A 134 -12.08 24.86 -16.59
CA LYS A 134 -12.06 26.33 -16.62
C LYS A 134 -10.85 26.97 -15.91
N ARG A 135 -9.74 26.23 -15.71
CA ARG A 135 -8.51 26.75 -15.08
C ARG A 135 -7.27 26.33 -15.85
N GLN A 136 -7.11 26.87 -17.06
CA GLN A 136 -6.05 26.49 -17.98
C GLN A 136 -4.64 26.77 -17.45
N VAL A 137 -4.46 27.80 -16.62
CA VAL A 137 -3.16 28.14 -15.98
C VAL A 137 -2.72 27.09 -14.94
N LEU A 138 -3.66 26.30 -14.38
CA LEU A 138 -3.37 25.28 -13.37
C LEU A 138 -3.30 23.86 -13.95
N SER A 139 -3.61 23.70 -15.24
CA SER A 139 -3.60 22.40 -15.91
C SER A 139 -2.16 22.01 -16.30
N PRO A 140 -1.79 20.73 -16.20
CA PRO A 140 -0.53 20.25 -16.74
C PRO A 140 -0.52 20.41 -18.27
N TYR A 141 0.65 20.73 -18.83
CA TYR A 141 0.87 20.83 -20.28
C TYR A 141 0.90 19.46 -20.96
#